data_AF-A0AA38M1H1-F1
#
_entry.id   AF-A0AA38M1H1-F1
#
_cell.length_a   1.000
_cell.length_b   1.000
_cell.length_c   1.000
_cell.angle_alpha   90.00
_cell.angle_beta   90.00
_cell.angle_gamma   90.00
#
_symmetry.space_group_name_H-M   'P 1'
#
loop_
_entity.id
_entity.type
_entity.pdbx_description
1 polymer ?
#
loop_
_entity_poly.entity_id
_entity_poly.type
_entity_poly.pdbx_seq_one_letter_code
_entity_poly.pdbx_strand_id
1 'polypeptide(L)'
;MNLKNSITEFREFQRVRRTNRLLKKKMLNFVNVRYQRGEKQPINDVRVIIRSGLPPDLGVITFRAGDFQGYVGLEDVETYNDRGVNIAELLLIFEDEENIKLTFPTVTQKQEFAAALKKCLGLSNRSTPDPGLPLPIA
;
A
#
# COMPACT_ATOMS: atom_id res chain seq x y z
N MET A 1 8.34 -3.73 -44.53
CA MET A 1 8.20 -3.54 -43.07
C MET A 1 7.13 -4.49 -42.56
N ASN A 2 7.47 -5.32 -41.58
CA ASN A 2 6.60 -6.40 -41.10
C ASN A 2 5.58 -5.82 -40.11
N LEU A 3 4.29 -5.86 -40.44
CA LEU A 3 3.20 -5.27 -39.64
C LEU A 3 3.21 -5.76 -38.17
N LYS A 4 3.70 -6.98 -37.94
CA LYS A 4 3.91 -7.57 -36.60
C LYS A 4 4.95 -6.84 -35.76
N ASN A 5 6.00 -6.30 -36.38
CA ASN A 5 7.05 -5.56 -35.67
C ASN A 5 6.50 -4.19 -35.21
N SER A 6 5.73 -3.51 -36.07
CA SER A 6 5.11 -2.22 -35.73
C SER A 6 4.05 -2.31 -34.63
N ILE A 7 3.30 -3.42 -34.56
CA ILE A 7 2.34 -3.66 -33.46
C ILE A 7 3.07 -3.91 -32.13
N THR A 8 4.19 -4.62 -32.18
CA THR A 8 5.00 -4.91 -30.98
C THR A 8 5.66 -3.64 -30.45
N GLU A 9 6.25 -2.83 -31.32
CA GLU A 9 6.80 -1.50 -30.99
C GLU A 9 5.73 -0.55 -30.43
N PHE A 10 4.51 -0.55 -30.99
CA PHE A 10 3.41 0.25 -30.45
C PHE A 10 2.96 -0.22 -29.07
N ARG A 11 2.91 -1.54 -28.82
CA ARG A 11 2.61 -2.11 -27.50
C ARG A 11 3.68 -1.76 -26.48
N GLU A 12 4.95 -1.83 -26.85
CA GLU A 12 6.07 -1.41 -25.99
C GLU A 12 6.03 0.10 -25.72
N PHE A 13 5.75 0.93 -26.72
CA PHE A 13 5.59 2.36 -26.55
C PHE A 13 4.42 2.70 -25.60
N GLN A 14 3.28 2.03 -25.73
CA GLN A 14 2.16 2.18 -24.79
C GLN A 14 2.52 1.71 -23.38
N ARG A 15 3.31 0.63 -23.25
CA ARG A 15 3.80 0.12 -21.96
C ARG A 15 4.72 1.14 -21.29
N VAL A 16 5.72 1.64 -22.02
CA VAL A 16 6.64 2.69 -21.56
C VAL A 16 5.90 3.97 -21.22
N ARG A 17 4.89 4.36 -22.01
CA ARG A 17 4.08 5.55 -21.77
C ARG A 17 3.18 5.41 -20.54
N ARG A 18 2.62 4.22 -20.27
CA ARG A 18 1.89 3.91 -19.02
C ARG A 18 2.85 3.93 -17.83
N THR A 19 4.01 3.30 -17.91
CA THR A 19 5.04 3.31 -16.85
C THR A 19 5.53 4.73 -16.55
N ASN A 20 5.77 5.54 -17.58
CA ASN A 20 6.19 6.94 -17.43
C ASN A 20 5.08 7.87 -16.92
N ARG A 21 3.81 7.57 -17.25
CA ARG A 21 2.65 8.29 -16.69
C ARG A 21 2.43 7.94 -15.21
N LEU A 22 2.74 6.71 -14.80
CA LEU A 22 2.72 6.26 -13.40
C LEU A 22 3.86 6.89 -12.58
N LEU A 23 5.05 7.09 -13.17
CA LEU A 23 6.18 7.77 -12.52
C LEU A 23 5.95 9.26 -12.23
N LYS A 24 5.01 9.93 -12.92
CA LYS A 24 4.65 11.34 -12.67
C LYS A 24 3.57 11.54 -11.62
N LYS A 25 2.89 10.48 -11.16
CA LYS A 25 1.94 10.58 -10.04
C LYS A 25 2.73 10.50 -8.73
N LYS A 26 2.40 11.35 -7.75
CA LYS A 26 3.05 11.44 -6.43
C LYS A 26 3.31 10.03 -5.86
N MET A 27 4.55 9.56 -5.98
CA MET A 27 5.07 8.42 -5.25
C MET A 27 5.33 8.89 -3.83
N LEU A 28 4.65 8.29 -2.86
CA LEU A 28 4.97 8.52 -1.46
C LEU A 28 5.89 7.39 -1.01
N ASN A 29 7.05 7.77 -0.51
CA ASN A 29 8.14 6.88 -0.16
C ASN A 29 8.43 7.00 1.33
N PHE A 30 8.34 5.89 2.04
CA PHE A 30 8.57 5.78 3.47
C PHE A 30 9.75 4.83 3.68
N VAL A 31 10.68 5.19 4.56
CA VAL A 31 11.93 4.45 4.78
C VAL A 31 12.03 4.03 6.24
N ASN A 32 12.84 3.01 6.50
CA ASN A 32 13.07 2.47 7.85
C ASN A 32 11.79 1.94 8.51
N VAL A 33 10.88 1.39 7.71
CA VAL A 33 9.65 0.76 8.20
C VAL A 33 9.96 -0.70 8.54
N ARG A 34 9.46 -1.19 9.66
CA ARG A 34 9.47 -2.63 9.96
C ARG A 34 8.23 -3.27 9.34
N TYR A 35 8.43 -4.34 8.59
CA TYR A 35 7.39 -5.11 7.91
C TYR A 35 7.25 -6.48 8.56
N GLN A 36 6.01 -6.92 8.80
CA GLN A 36 5.70 -8.28 9.23
C GLN A 36 4.42 -8.75 8.55
N ARG A 37 4.43 -9.94 7.96
CA ARG A 37 3.24 -10.55 7.35
C ARG A 37 2.81 -11.77 8.16
N GLY A 38 1.59 -11.76 8.67
CA GLY A 38 1.11 -12.78 9.62
C GLY A 38 2.07 -12.96 10.80
N GLU A 39 2.37 -14.22 11.13
CA GLU A 39 3.28 -14.58 12.23
C GLU A 39 4.75 -14.72 11.77
N LYS A 40 5.08 -14.34 10.54
CA LYS A 40 6.45 -14.44 10.02
C LYS A 40 7.40 -13.49 10.74
N GLN A 41 8.70 -13.78 10.66
CA GLN A 41 9.73 -12.95 11.26
C GLN A 41 9.70 -11.52 10.67
N PRO A 42 9.78 -10.47 11.51
CA PRO A 42 9.76 -9.09 11.03
C PRO A 42 11.04 -8.76 10.25
N ILE A 43 10.87 -8.02 9.16
CA ILE A 43 11.93 -7.47 8.32
C ILE A 43 12.10 -6.00 8.67
N ASN A 44 13.32 -5.59 9.00
CA ASN A 44 13.66 -4.19 9.32
C ASN A 44 14.09 -3.42 8.06
N ASP A 45 14.18 -2.10 8.20
CA ASP A 45 14.71 -1.19 7.18
C ASP A 45 14.01 -1.28 5.82
N VAL A 46 12.71 -1.57 5.83
CA VAL A 46 11.89 -1.69 4.63
C VAL A 46 11.54 -0.31 4.10
N ARG A 47 11.79 -0.12 2.81
CA ARG A 47 11.26 0.99 2.03
C ARG A 47 9.87 0.63 1.53
N VAL A 48 8.88 1.43 1.90
CA VAL A 48 7.48 1.30 1.48
C VAL A 48 7.15 2.39 0.47
N ILE A 49 6.67 2.02 -0.70
CA ILE A 49 6.30 2.96 -1.75
C ILE A 49 4.85 2.74 -2.13
N ILE A 50 4.01 3.76 -1.94
CA ILE A 50 2.63 3.78 -2.44
C ILE A 50 2.62 4.41 -3.83
N ARG A 51 2.05 3.70 -4.79
CA ARG A 51 1.81 4.18 -6.16
C ARG A 51 0.31 4.21 -6.39
N SER A 52 -0.24 5.40 -6.66
CA SER A 52 -1.66 5.54 -6.98
C SER A 52 -1.94 5.25 -8.46
N GLY A 53 -2.94 4.42 -8.73
CA GLY A 53 -3.38 4.05 -10.07
C GLY A 53 -4.45 5.01 -10.63
N LEU A 54 -5.05 4.64 -11.77
CA LEU A 54 -6.31 5.22 -12.26
C LEU A 54 -7.31 4.07 -12.33
N PRO A 55 -8.58 4.28 -11.92
CA PRO A 55 -9.62 3.25 -12.06
C PRO A 55 -9.58 2.59 -13.45
N PRO A 56 -9.64 1.25 -13.53
CA PRO A 56 -9.98 0.30 -12.46
C PRO A 56 -8.83 -0.08 -11.52
N ASP A 57 -7.58 0.32 -11.80
CA ASP A 57 -6.39 0.05 -10.97
C ASP A 57 -6.28 1.15 -9.91
N LEU A 58 -6.54 0.80 -8.63
CA LEU A 58 -6.45 1.76 -7.53
C LEU A 58 -4.99 2.09 -7.18
N GLY A 59 -4.06 1.21 -7.56
CA GLY A 59 -2.64 1.33 -7.39
C GLY A 59 -2.05 0.20 -6.55
N VAL A 60 -0.80 0.35 -6.14
CA VAL A 60 -0.05 -0.70 -5.45
C VAL A 60 0.81 -0.15 -4.32
N ILE A 61 1.01 -0.96 -3.30
CA ILE A 61 2.01 -0.76 -2.26
C ILE A 61 3.17 -1.73 -2.52
N THR A 62 4.39 -1.21 -2.54
CA THR A 62 5.59 -2.05 -2.72
C THR A 62 6.50 -1.94 -1.51
N PHE A 63 7.08 -3.06 -1.11
CA PHE A 63 7.97 -3.22 0.04
C PHE A 63 9.34 -3.68 -0.45
N ARG A 64 10.43 -3.02 -0.03
CA ARG A 64 11.79 -3.37 -0.47
C ARG A 64 12.80 -3.26 0.67
N ALA A 65 13.60 -4.30 0.88
CA ALA A 65 14.75 -4.30 1.80
C ALA A 65 15.83 -5.29 1.33
N GLY A 66 17.00 -4.81 0.91
CA GLY A 66 18.02 -5.67 0.31
C GLY A 66 17.45 -6.50 -0.85
N ASP A 67 17.53 -7.82 -0.75
CA ASP A 67 16.98 -8.77 -1.73
C ASP A 67 15.47 -9.04 -1.56
N PHE A 68 14.86 -8.61 -0.45
CA PHE A 68 13.43 -8.75 -0.24
C PHE A 68 12.64 -7.76 -1.09
N GLN A 69 11.65 -8.28 -1.82
CA GLN A 69 10.64 -7.51 -2.54
C GLN A 69 9.24 -8.08 -2.26
N GLY A 70 8.34 -7.21 -1.80
CA GLY A 70 6.93 -7.52 -1.61
C GLY A 70 6.04 -6.55 -2.37
N TYR A 71 4.84 -6.99 -2.73
CA TYR A 71 3.83 -6.17 -3.42
C TYR A 71 2.45 -6.52 -2.88
N VAL A 72 1.58 -5.51 -2.81
CA VAL A 72 0.16 -5.61 -2.47
C VAL A 72 -0.62 -4.67 -3.38
N GLY A 73 -1.72 -5.13 -3.97
CA GLY A 73 -2.67 -4.27 -4.68
C GLY A 73 -3.49 -3.45 -3.70
N LEU A 74 -3.76 -2.18 -4.04
CA LEU A 74 -4.62 -1.35 -3.20
C LEU A 74 -6.08 -1.84 -3.25
N GLU A 75 -6.52 -2.44 -4.35
CA GLU A 75 -7.82 -3.13 -4.41
C GLU A 75 -7.97 -4.29 -3.41
N ASP A 76 -6.86 -4.91 -3.01
CA ASP A 76 -6.87 -6.06 -2.10
C ASP A 76 -6.97 -5.61 -0.62
N VAL A 77 -6.68 -4.33 -0.33
CA VAL A 77 -6.72 -3.79 1.04
C VAL A 77 -8.16 -3.44 1.41
N GLU A 78 -8.80 -4.30 2.20
CA GLU A 78 -10.18 -4.11 2.66
C GLU A 78 -10.30 -2.97 3.68
N THR A 79 -9.40 -2.96 4.69
CA THR A 79 -9.36 -1.96 5.75
C THR A 79 -7.95 -1.87 6.35
N TYR A 80 -7.72 -0.89 7.23
CA TYR A 80 -6.49 -0.80 8.02
C TYR A 80 -6.80 -0.37 9.45
N ASN A 81 -6.09 -0.95 10.41
CA ASN A 81 -6.18 -0.61 11.82
C ASN A 81 -5.02 0.30 12.23
N ASP A 82 -5.36 1.51 12.67
CA ASP A 82 -4.42 2.55 13.09
C ASP A 82 -4.24 2.63 14.64
N ARG A 83 -4.84 1.68 15.37
CA ARG A 83 -4.89 1.61 16.85
C ARG A 83 -4.07 0.44 17.41
N GLY A 84 -2.89 0.18 16.85
CA GLY A 84 -1.96 -0.79 17.42
C GLY A 84 -1.51 -0.42 18.84
N VAL A 85 -0.95 -1.38 19.58
CA VAL A 85 -0.41 -1.19 20.95
C VAL A 85 0.71 -0.12 20.98
N ASN A 86 1.41 0.04 19.86
CA ASN A 86 2.41 1.08 19.65
C ASN A 86 1.85 2.16 18.71
N ILE A 87 2.00 3.43 19.09
CA ILE A 87 1.42 4.60 18.41
C ILE A 87 1.92 4.72 16.96
N ALA A 88 3.09 4.17 16.65
CA ALA A 88 3.68 4.16 15.32
C ALA A 88 3.37 2.91 14.48
N GLU A 89 2.46 2.03 14.93
CA GLU A 89 2.06 0.82 14.20
C GLU A 89 0.77 1.01 13.39
N LEU A 90 0.72 0.37 12.23
CA LEU A 90 -0.45 0.29 11.36
C LEU A 90 -0.57 -1.13 10.80
N LEU A 91 -1.78 -1.69 10.84
CA LEU A 91 -2.09 -3.02 10.33
C LEU A 91 -2.94 -2.89 9.06
N LEU A 92 -2.48 -3.49 7.96
CA LEU A 92 -3.28 -3.68 6.75
C LEU A 92 -4.03 -5.00 6.87
N ILE A 93 -5.34 -4.95 6.66
CA ILE A 93 -6.23 -6.09 6.79
C ILE A 93 -6.73 -6.48 5.39
N PHE A 94 -6.66 -7.78 5.12
CA PHE A 94 -7.07 -8.42 3.87
C PHE A 94 -8.14 -9.45 4.18
N GLU A 95 -9.09 -9.65 3.27
CA GLU A 95 -10.22 -10.57 3.46
C GLU A 95 -9.76 -12.04 3.43
N ASP A 96 -8.92 -12.39 2.44
CA ASP A 96 -8.47 -13.77 2.19
C ASP A 96 -6.94 -13.97 2.34
N GLU A 97 -6.21 -12.95 2.80
CA GLU A 97 -4.75 -13.00 2.93
C GLU A 97 -4.24 -12.69 4.34
N GLU A 98 -3.00 -13.12 4.61
CA GLU A 98 -2.31 -12.75 5.85
C GLU A 98 -2.19 -11.22 6.00
N ASN A 99 -2.64 -10.69 7.14
CA ASN A 99 -2.50 -9.29 7.52
C ASN A 99 -1.03 -8.83 7.50
N ILE A 100 -0.81 -7.57 7.14
CA ILE A 100 0.52 -6.95 7.12
C ILE A 100 0.61 -5.90 8.20
N LYS A 101 1.52 -6.11 9.14
CA LYS A 101 1.86 -5.15 10.19
C LYS A 101 3.04 -4.29 9.75
N LEU A 102 2.89 -2.98 9.86
CA LEU A 102 3.90 -1.97 9.59
C LEU A 102 4.20 -1.19 10.86
N THR A 103 5.47 -1.08 11.24
CA THR A 103 5.92 -0.19 12.32
C THR A 103 6.77 0.92 11.71
N PHE A 104 6.33 2.17 11.85
CA PHE A 104 7.02 3.34 11.33
C PHE A 104 8.03 3.86 12.35
N PRO A 105 9.11 4.54 11.89
CA PRO A 105 10.10 5.13 12.79
C PRO A 105 9.53 6.31 13.58
N THR A 106 8.50 6.99 13.04
CA THR A 106 7.82 8.10 13.71
C THR A 106 6.31 8.01 13.54
N VAL A 107 5.57 8.54 14.52
CA VAL A 107 4.11 8.66 14.46
C VAL A 107 3.68 9.53 13.29
N THR A 108 4.45 10.59 12.99
CA THR A 108 4.20 11.46 11.83
C THR A 108 4.26 10.68 10.52
N GLN A 109 5.27 9.84 10.31
CA GLN A 109 5.34 9.01 9.09
C GLN A 109 4.16 8.03 9.01
N LYS A 110 3.75 7.42 10.13
CA LYS A 110 2.54 6.59 10.17
C LYS A 110 1.32 7.37 9.72
N GLN A 111 1.11 8.57 10.26
CA GLN A 111 -0.03 9.43 9.92
C GLN A 111 -0.02 9.84 8.44
N GLU A 112 1.14 10.19 7.89
CA GLU A 112 1.31 10.49 6.47
C GLU A 112 0.98 9.27 5.59
N PHE A 113 1.42 8.09 6.00
CA PHE A 113 1.11 6.83 5.31
C PHE A 113 -0.39 6.51 5.36
N ALA A 114 -1.02 6.63 6.54
CA ALA A 114 -2.45 6.42 6.70
C ALA A 114 -3.27 7.42 5.86
N ALA A 115 -2.87 8.69 5.83
CA ALA A 115 -3.50 9.71 5.01
C ALA A 115 -3.35 9.41 3.50
N ALA A 116 -2.19 8.90 3.09
CA ALA A 116 -1.94 8.44 1.72
C ALA A 116 -2.85 7.27 1.34
N LEU A 117 -2.96 6.26 2.20
CA LEU A 117 -3.83 5.11 2.00
C LEU A 117 -5.29 5.53 1.90
N LYS A 118 -5.79 6.33 2.85
CA LYS A 118 -7.15 6.88 2.82
C LYS A 118 -7.46 7.55 1.48
N LYS A 119 -6.51 8.37 0.99
CA LYS A 119 -6.64 9.08 -0.27
C LYS A 119 -6.66 8.12 -1.47
N CYS A 120 -5.83 7.09 -1.49
CA CYS A 120 -5.72 6.19 -2.64
C CYS A 120 -6.87 5.19 -2.71
N LEU A 121 -7.34 4.68 -1.57
CA LEU A 121 -8.46 3.74 -1.49
C LEU A 121 -9.82 4.42 -1.73
N GLY A 122 -9.87 5.75 -1.87
CA GLY A 122 -11.12 6.50 -1.97
C GLY A 122 -12.01 6.34 -0.74
N LEU A 123 -11.47 5.81 0.37
CA LEU A 123 -12.17 5.54 1.60
C LEU A 123 -12.43 6.86 2.32
N SER A 124 -13.58 7.46 2.03
CA SER A 124 -14.21 8.38 2.96
C SER A 124 -14.55 7.61 4.25
N ASN A 125 -13.65 7.66 5.23
CA ASN A 125 -13.86 7.27 6.63
C ASN A 125 -14.08 5.79 7.00
N ARG A 126 -13.52 4.81 6.29
CA ARG A 126 -13.40 3.45 6.86
C ARG A 126 -12.09 3.30 7.63
N SER A 127 -12.05 3.88 8.82
CA SER A 127 -11.31 3.30 9.95
C SER A 127 -12.37 2.57 10.76
N THR A 128 -12.35 1.25 10.78
CA THR A 128 -13.35 0.49 11.54
C THR A 128 -13.26 0.88 13.02
N PRO A 129 -14.39 1.18 13.69
CA PRO A 129 -14.42 1.21 15.14
C PRO A 129 -14.22 -0.20 15.70
N ASP A 130 -13.75 -0.22 16.93
CA ASP A 130 -13.44 -1.39 17.75
C ASP A 130 -14.53 -2.48 17.69
N PRO A 131 -14.21 -3.76 17.40
CA PRO A 131 -15.18 -4.86 17.55
C PRO A 131 -15.44 -5.22 19.03
N GLY A 132 -14.81 -4.55 20.01
CA GLY A 132 -14.87 -4.92 21.43
C GLY A 132 -15.55 -3.95 22.40
N LEU A 133 -16.11 -2.81 21.97
CA LEU A 133 -16.79 -1.90 22.89
C LEU A 133 -18.31 -1.99 22.75
N PRO A 134 -19.05 -2.40 23.79
CA PRO A 134 -20.51 -2.31 23.76
C PRO A 134 -20.90 -0.84 23.58
N LEU A 135 -21.77 -0.58 22.60
CA LEU A 135 -22.38 0.74 22.40
C LEU A 135 -23.05 1.18 23.72
N PRO A 136 -22.91 2.44 24.15
CA PRO A 136 -23.66 2.93 25.29
C PRO A 136 -25.15 2.84 24.94
N ILE A 137 -25.88 2.07 25.73
CA ILE A 137 -27.35 2.00 25.68
C ILE A 137 -27.85 3.42 26.02
N ALA A 138 -28.60 3.99 25.08
CA ALA A 138 -29.33 5.24 25.26
C ALA A 138 -30.54 5.05 26.19
#